data_AF-A0A225UG70-F1
#
_entry.id   AF-A0A225UG70-F1
#
_cell.length_a   1.000
_cell.length_b   1.000
_cell.length_c   1.000
_cell.angle_alpha   90.00
_cell.angle_beta   90.00
_cell.angle_gamma   90.00
#
_symmetry.space_group_name_H-M   'P 1'
#
loop_
_entity.id
_entity.type
_entity.pdbx_description
1 polymer ?
#
loop_
_entity_poly.entity_id
_entity_poly.type
_entity_poly.pdbx_seq_one_letter_code
_entity_poly.pdbx_strand_id
1 'polypeptide(L)'
;HAAEQSEDWVTVSGVQKRRQRSCKVCALLRMDPKQKSFATTYFCERCSHDAAKCWLCNKIKHTYKCETKTCFAIWPDEFNYGQSIPATLGKKVVLRRPGKDAGSRNKTRRELQLRSEGADDEGGENGNDSDKD
;
A
#
# COMPACT_ATOMS: atom_id res chain seq x y z
N HIS A 1 -12.16 7.37 -7.55
CA HIS A 1 -11.39 6.49 -6.63
C HIS A 1 -12.36 5.98 -5.58
N ALA A 2 -12.28 4.71 -5.17
CA ALA A 2 -13.11 4.15 -4.10
C ALA A 2 -12.25 3.62 -2.93
N ALA A 3 -12.79 3.69 -1.71
CA ALA A 3 -12.15 3.13 -0.52
C ALA A 3 -12.59 1.68 -0.36
N GLU A 4 -11.65 0.75 -0.47
CA GLU A 4 -11.89 -0.69 -0.37
C GLU A 4 -11.37 -1.20 0.97
N GLN A 5 -12.13 -2.10 1.60
CA GLN A 5 -11.72 -2.70 2.87
C GLN A 5 -10.97 -4.01 2.61
N SER A 6 -9.80 -4.15 3.22
CA SER A 6 -8.99 -5.35 3.12
C SER A 6 -9.61 -6.55 3.82
N GLU A 7 -9.59 -7.69 3.13
CA GLU A 7 -9.96 -9.02 3.63
C GLU A 7 -8.77 -9.80 4.22
N ASP A 8 -7.62 -9.14 4.41
CA ASP A 8 -6.47 -9.68 5.16
C ASP A 8 -6.80 -9.83 6.66
N TRP A 9 -7.19 -11.04 7.06
CA TRP A 9 -7.50 -11.43 8.43
C TRP A 9 -6.30 -12.04 9.14
N VAL A 10 -6.18 -11.76 10.44
CA VAL A 10 -5.18 -12.35 11.33
C VAL A 10 -5.82 -12.79 12.64
N THR A 11 -5.40 -13.94 13.16
CA THR A 11 -5.80 -14.41 14.49
C THR A 11 -4.84 -13.83 15.53
N VAL A 12 -5.38 -13.08 16.49
CA VAL A 12 -4.63 -12.52 17.62
C VAL A 12 -5.32 -12.94 18.90
N SER A 13 -4.62 -13.73 19.73
CA SER A 13 -5.17 -14.27 20.99
C SER A 13 -6.49 -15.03 20.79
N GLY A 14 -6.56 -15.85 19.74
CA GLY A 14 -7.76 -16.65 19.41
C GLY A 14 -8.90 -15.89 18.72
N VAL A 15 -8.79 -14.56 18.55
CA VAL A 15 -9.82 -13.74 17.89
C VAL A 15 -9.37 -13.32 16.50
N GLN A 16 -10.21 -13.54 15.49
CA GLN A 16 -9.97 -13.04 14.13
C GLN A 16 -10.18 -11.53 14.07
N LYS A 17 -9.14 -10.82 13.61
CA LYS A 17 -9.15 -9.37 13.42
C LYS A 17 -8.57 -9.05 12.06
N ARG A 18 -9.10 -8.02 11.40
CA ARG A 18 -8.49 -7.51 10.16
C ARG A 18 -7.15 -6.86 10.46
N ARG A 19 -6.16 -7.18 9.63
CA ARG A 19 -4.80 -6.66 9.80
C ARG A 19 -4.76 -5.17 9.51
N GLN A 20 -4.30 -4.41 10.50
CA GLN A 20 -4.18 -2.95 10.40
C GLN A 20 -2.86 -2.56 9.73
N ARG A 21 -2.89 -1.55 8.84
CA ARG A 21 -1.68 -0.97 8.21
C ARG A 21 -1.63 0.54 8.40
N SER A 22 -0.43 1.12 8.32
CA SER A 22 -0.25 2.56 8.51
C SER A 22 -0.86 3.39 7.37
N CYS A 23 -1.70 4.35 7.73
CA CYS A 23 -2.28 5.29 6.78
C CYS A 23 -1.22 6.27 6.27
N LYS A 24 -1.18 6.49 4.95
CA LYS A 24 -0.16 7.36 4.32
C LYS A 24 -0.34 8.83 4.67
N VAL A 25 -1.56 9.34 4.63
CA VAL A 25 -1.87 10.72 5.03
C VAL A 25 -1.61 10.93 6.51
N CYS A 26 -2.05 10.01 7.38
CA CYS A 26 -1.79 10.14 8.82
C CYS A 26 -0.30 10.07 9.14
N ALA A 27 0.49 9.32 8.36
CA ALA A 27 1.92 9.33 8.48
C ALA A 27 2.51 10.69 8.06
N LEU A 28 2.04 11.30 6.97
CA LEU A 28 2.53 12.62 6.54
C LEU A 28 2.12 13.76 7.46
N LEU A 29 0.87 13.76 7.94
CA LEU A 29 0.29 14.86 8.72
C LEU A 29 0.47 14.69 10.23
N ARG A 30 1.30 13.73 10.69
CA ARG A 30 1.60 13.61 12.12
C ARG A 30 2.46 14.78 12.58
N MET A 31 2.07 15.43 13.67
CA MET A 31 2.83 16.55 14.23
C MET A 31 4.17 16.10 14.82
N ASP A 32 4.17 14.95 15.50
CA ASP A 32 5.38 14.36 16.08
C ASP A 32 5.84 13.15 15.24
N PRO A 33 7.06 13.19 14.65
CA PRO A 33 7.63 12.07 13.93
C PRO A 33 7.77 10.77 14.73
N LYS A 34 7.88 10.85 16.07
CA LYS A 34 7.98 9.72 17.00
C LYS A 34 6.64 9.05 17.27
N GLN A 35 5.52 9.74 17.04
CA GLN A 35 4.19 9.16 17.20
C GLN A 35 3.86 8.21 16.05
N LYS A 36 3.16 7.13 16.39
CA LYS A 36 2.67 6.17 15.39
C LYS A 36 1.57 6.83 14.56
N SER A 37 1.66 6.69 13.24
CA SER A 37 0.55 7.04 12.36
C SER A 37 -0.67 6.19 12.71
N PHE A 38 -1.87 6.75 12.54
CA PHE A 38 -3.09 5.94 12.62
C PHE A 38 -3.05 4.77 11.65
N ALA A 39 -3.62 3.66 12.10
CA ALA A 39 -3.75 2.45 11.30
C ALA A 39 -5.15 2.35 10.66
N THR A 40 -5.24 1.61 9.56
CA THR A 40 -6.48 1.40 8.81
C THR A 40 -6.50 0.03 8.14
N THR A 41 -7.70 -0.44 7.84
CA THR A 41 -7.97 -1.60 6.98
C THR A 41 -8.41 -1.20 5.58
N TYR A 42 -8.52 0.11 5.31
CA TYR A 42 -8.96 0.60 4.01
C TYR A 42 -7.78 0.99 3.14
N PHE A 43 -7.90 0.73 1.85
CA PHE A 43 -6.93 1.14 0.84
C PHE A 43 -7.64 1.65 -0.42
N CYS A 44 -6.88 2.24 -1.33
CA CYS A 44 -7.38 2.62 -2.64
C CYS A 44 -6.70 1.77 -3.73
N GLU A 45 -7.46 0.96 -4.46
CA GLU A 45 -6.88 0.08 -5.47
C GLU A 45 -6.19 0.86 -6.59
N ARG A 46 -6.84 1.92 -7.09
CA ARG A 46 -6.28 2.77 -8.15
C ARG A 46 -5.00 3.52 -7.75
N CYS A 47 -4.79 3.77 -6.46
CA CYS A 47 -3.55 4.40 -5.95
C CYS A 47 -2.49 3.37 -5.51
N SER A 48 -2.81 2.08 -5.61
CA SER A 48 -1.91 0.99 -5.24
C SER A 48 -1.04 0.60 -6.44
N HIS A 49 0.12 -0.01 -6.17
CA HIS A 49 1.01 -0.51 -7.21
C HIS A 49 1.31 -1.99 -6.95
N ASP A 50 0.80 -2.88 -7.81
CA ASP A 50 0.83 -4.33 -7.63
C ASP A 50 0.29 -4.73 -6.22
N ALA A 51 1.05 -5.57 -5.51
CA ALA A 51 0.80 -5.93 -4.12
C ALA A 51 1.04 -4.77 -3.11
N ALA A 52 1.67 -3.65 -3.51
CA ALA A 52 1.92 -2.53 -2.63
C ALA A 52 0.68 -1.64 -2.50
N LYS A 53 -0.19 -1.98 -1.54
CA LYS A 53 -1.45 -1.26 -1.33
C LYS A 53 -1.25 0.13 -0.72
N CYS A 54 -2.04 1.10 -1.19
CA CYS A 54 -2.11 2.46 -0.67
C CYS A 54 -3.16 2.58 0.44
N TRP A 55 -2.73 2.42 1.69
CA TRP A 55 -3.58 2.43 2.88
C TRP A 55 -3.99 3.85 3.29
N LEU A 56 -5.29 4.10 3.35
CA LEU A 56 -5.88 5.41 3.62
C LEU A 56 -7.08 5.29 4.57
N CYS A 57 -7.12 6.11 5.62
CA CYS A 57 -8.28 6.13 6.51
C CYS A 57 -9.52 6.68 5.80
N ASN A 58 -10.63 5.93 5.86
CA ASN A 58 -11.94 6.36 5.37
C ASN A 58 -12.77 7.10 6.45
N LYS A 59 -12.12 7.83 7.36
CA LYS A 59 -12.77 8.61 8.42
C LYS A 59 -12.17 10.01 8.45
N ILE A 60 -13.00 11.00 8.80
CA ILE A 60 -12.56 12.39 8.98
C ILE A 60 -11.59 12.39 10.18
N LYS A 61 -10.34 12.79 9.92
CA LYS A 61 -9.25 12.71 10.90
C LYS A 61 -8.33 13.92 10.89
N HIS A 62 -8.28 14.66 9.79
CA HIS A 62 -7.37 15.78 9.64
C HIS A 62 -8.11 16.99 9.10
N THR A 63 -7.70 18.15 9.58
CA THR A 63 -7.99 19.44 8.95
C THR A 63 -6.82 19.76 8.03
N TYR A 64 -7.08 19.95 6.75
CA TYR A 64 -6.08 20.34 5.77
C TYR A 64 -6.61 21.53 4.99
N LYS A 65 -5.81 22.61 4.89
CA LYS A 65 -6.26 23.90 4.31
C LYS A 65 -7.59 24.40 4.91
N CYS A 66 -7.73 24.31 6.23
CA CYS A 66 -8.92 24.71 6.99
C CYS A 66 -10.20 23.87 6.74
N GLU A 67 -10.14 22.81 5.94
CA GLU A 67 -11.26 21.89 5.69
C GLU A 67 -11.05 20.54 6.36
N THR A 68 -12.08 20.00 6.99
CA THR A 68 -12.07 18.65 7.57
C THR A 68 -12.33 17.61 6.49
N LYS A 69 -11.30 16.83 6.16
CA LYS A 69 -11.37 15.81 5.11
C LYS A 69 -10.99 14.44 5.65
N THR A 70 -11.47 13.38 4.98
CA THR A 70 -10.95 12.03 5.20
C THR A 70 -9.55 11.92 4.60
N CYS A 71 -8.72 11.03 5.13
CA CYS A 71 -7.42 10.73 4.50
C CYS A 71 -7.60 10.22 3.05
N PHE A 72 -8.73 9.57 2.78
CA PHE A 72 -9.08 9.10 1.44
C PHE A 72 -9.31 10.25 0.45
N ALA A 73 -9.89 11.38 0.89
CA ALA A 73 -10.08 12.57 0.06
C ALA A 73 -8.79 13.42 -0.06
N ILE A 74 -8.04 13.58 1.03
CA ILE A 74 -6.79 14.36 1.02
C ILE A 74 -5.77 13.77 0.03
N TRP A 75 -5.66 12.44 -0.05
CA TRP A 75 -4.65 11.79 -0.89
C TRP A 75 -4.73 12.15 -2.39
N PRO A 76 -5.88 11.99 -3.08
CA PRO A 76 -6.03 12.43 -4.46
C PRO A 76 -6.00 13.95 -4.59
N ASP A 77 -6.80 14.67 -3.79
CA ASP A 77 -7.10 16.09 -4.02
C ASP A 77 -5.91 17.00 -3.72
N GLU A 78 -5.15 16.70 -2.67
CA GLU A 78 -4.10 17.58 -2.15
C GLU A 78 -2.69 17.10 -2.51
N PHE A 79 -2.51 15.77 -2.61
CA PHE A 79 -1.20 15.16 -2.89
C PHE A 79 -1.08 14.58 -4.29
N ASN A 80 -2.08 14.79 -5.16
CA ASN A 80 -2.15 14.27 -6.53
C ASN A 80 -1.78 12.78 -6.58
N TYR A 81 -2.53 11.97 -5.83
CA TYR A 81 -2.31 10.52 -5.72
C TYR A 81 -0.93 10.13 -5.15
N GLY A 82 -0.27 11.05 -4.44
CA GLY A 82 1.07 10.87 -3.88
C GLY A 82 2.21 11.37 -4.77
N GLN A 83 1.90 11.95 -5.94
CA GLN A 83 2.89 12.50 -6.86
C GLN A 83 3.41 13.88 -6.42
N SER A 84 2.57 14.68 -5.77
CA SER A 84 2.87 16.07 -5.38
C SER A 84 2.76 16.27 -3.87
N ILE A 85 3.49 15.48 -3.09
CA ILE A 85 3.55 15.65 -1.64
C ILE A 85 4.40 16.89 -1.32
N PRO A 86 3.87 17.90 -0.59
CA PRO A 86 4.65 19.07 -0.21
C PRO A 86 5.92 18.70 0.57
N ALA A 87 7.06 19.28 0.18
CA ALA A 87 8.34 19.03 0.84
C ALA A 87 8.35 19.43 2.33
N THR A 88 7.46 20.36 2.72
CA THR A 88 7.25 20.80 4.11
C THR A 88 6.75 19.68 5.02
N LEU A 89 6.07 18.66 4.49
CA LEU A 89 5.65 17.48 5.25
C LEU A 89 6.78 16.45 5.44
N GLY A 90 7.96 16.71 4.85
CA GLY A 90 9.15 15.89 5.01
C GLY A 90 9.19 14.67 4.08
N LYS A 91 9.33 13.47 4.68
CA LYS A 91 9.76 12.24 3.98
C LYS A 91 8.77 11.79 2.89
N LYS A 92 9.32 11.28 1.77
CA LYS A 92 8.55 10.63 0.71
C LYS A 92 7.72 9.45 1.25
N VAL A 93 6.50 9.30 0.74
CA VAL A 93 5.68 8.12 1.02
C VAL A 93 6.22 6.92 0.24
N VAL A 94 6.37 5.80 0.95
CA VAL A 94 6.72 4.51 0.36
C VAL A 94 5.54 3.57 0.52
N LEU A 95 5.04 3.03 -0.59
CA LEU A 95 4.13 1.89 -0.59
C LEU A 95 4.96 0.63 -0.37
N ARG A 96 4.67 -0.11 0.70
CA ARG A 96 5.41 -1.34 1.02
C ARG A 96 4.58 -2.52 0.54
N ARG A 97 5.22 -3.44 -0.18
CA ARG A 97 4.65 -4.75 -0.46
C ARG A 97 4.52 -5.54 0.85
N PRO A 98 3.49 -6.40 0.98
CA PRO A 98 3.47 -7.43 2.01
C PRO A 98 4.78 -8.23 2.00
N GLY A 99 5.17 -8.73 3.16
CA GLY A 99 6.25 -9.73 3.22
C GLY A 99 5.83 -10.96 2.41
N LYS A 100 6.77 -11.54 1.66
CA LYS A 100 6.60 -12.86 1.07
C LYS A 100 6.99 -13.92 2.09
N ASP A 101 6.58 -15.15 1.84
CA ASP A 101 7.07 -16.32 2.57
C ASP A 101 8.60 -16.39 2.49
N ALA A 102 9.22 -16.98 3.52
CA ALA A 102 10.67 -17.10 3.60
C ALA A 102 11.23 -17.74 2.32
N GLY A 103 12.21 -17.07 1.68
CA GLY A 103 12.88 -17.55 0.47
C GLY A 103 12.48 -16.86 -0.84
N SER A 104 11.35 -16.15 -0.90
CA SER A 104 10.95 -15.45 -2.13
C SER A 104 11.37 -13.97 -2.11
N ARG A 105 12.36 -13.59 -2.93
CA ARG A 105 12.84 -12.20 -3.03
C ARG A 105 11.90 -11.34 -3.88
N ASN A 106 11.69 -10.09 -3.47
CA ASN A 106 11.06 -9.08 -4.33
C ASN A 106 12.06 -8.60 -5.39
N LYS A 107 11.64 -8.54 -6.66
CA LYS A 107 12.44 -7.90 -7.72
C LYS A 107 12.76 -6.46 -7.31
N THR A 108 14.02 -6.11 -7.41
CA THR A 108 14.55 -4.77 -7.14
C THR A 108 14.06 -3.80 -8.21
N ARG A 109 14.11 -2.49 -7.92
CA ARG A 109 13.80 -1.44 -8.90
C ARG A 109 14.62 -1.59 -10.19
N ARG A 110 15.90 -1.96 -10.07
CA ARG A 110 16.81 -2.20 -11.20
C ARG A 110 16.35 -3.38 -12.06
N GLU A 111 15.93 -4.48 -11.44
CA GLU A 111 15.43 -5.67 -12.15
C GLU A 111 14.10 -5.44 -12.86
N LEU A 112 13.25 -4.53 -12.35
CA LEU A 112 12.03 -4.13 -13.04
C LEU A 112 12.32 -3.26 -14.27
N GLN A 113 13.34 -2.41 -14.18
CA GLN A 113 13.70 -1.45 -15.23
C GLN A 113 14.38 -2.14 -16.42
N LEU A 114 15.29 -3.08 -16.16
CA LEU A 114 15.97 -3.88 -17.20
C LEU A 114 15.01 -4.73 -18.05
N ARG A 115 13.85 -5.13 -17.51
CA ARG A 115 12.87 -5.92 -18.25
C ARG A 115 11.99 -5.06 -19.18
N SER A 116 11.96 -3.74 -18.97
CA SER A 116 11.25 -2.82 -19.86
C SER A 116 12.06 -2.48 -21.11
N GLU A 117 13.36 -2.81 -21.11
CA GLU A 117 14.31 -2.55 -22.20
C GLU A 117 14.66 -3.82 -23.00
N GLY A 118 14.17 -4.99 -22.58
CA GLY A 118 14.42 -6.30 -23.22
C GLY A 118 13.12 -7.07 -23.45
N ALA A 119 12.21 -6.48 -24.23
CA ALA A 119 11.01 -7.17 -24.67
C ALA A 119 11.32 -8.04 -25.89
N ASP A 120 11.85 -9.24 -25.66
CA ASP A 120 11.86 -10.34 -26.62
C ASP A 120 12.10 -11.69 -25.92
N ASP A 121 11.37 -12.68 -26.44
CA ASP A 121 11.52 -14.14 -26.33
C ASP A 121 10.77 -14.93 -25.22
N GLU A 122 10.27 -16.06 -25.71
CA GLU A 122 9.18 -16.94 -25.34
C GLU A 122 9.50 -17.95 -24.23
N GLY A 123 8.44 -18.69 -23.85
CA GLY A 123 8.59 -20.13 -23.69
C GLY A 123 8.81 -20.64 -22.27
N GLY A 124 7.82 -21.37 -21.75
CA GLY A 124 7.95 -22.09 -20.49
C GLY A 124 6.70 -22.88 -20.15
N GLU A 125 6.26 -23.73 -21.08
CA GLU A 125 5.30 -24.81 -20.85
C GLU A 125 5.85 -25.89 -19.90
N ASN A 126 4.90 -26.58 -19.26
CA ASN A 126 4.91 -27.95 -18.73
C ASN A 126 5.57 -28.22 -17.36
N GLY A 127 5.00 -29.08 -16.51
CA GLY A 127 3.98 -30.10 -16.77
C GLY A 127 3.15 -30.50 -15.55
N ASN A 128 1.94 -30.98 -15.86
CA ASN A 128 1.21 -31.93 -15.02
C ASN A 128 2.08 -33.16 -14.75
N ASP A 129 1.99 -33.71 -13.54
CA ASP A 129 1.90 -35.15 -13.40
C ASP A 129 0.90 -35.49 -12.28
N SER A 130 0.05 -36.45 -12.58
CA SER A 130 -1.07 -36.96 -11.79
C SER A 130 -0.67 -38.28 -11.13
N ASP A 131 -1.56 -38.80 -10.27
CA ASP A 131 -1.58 -40.17 -9.72
C ASP A 131 -0.62 -40.45 -8.53
N LYS A 132 -1.02 -41.14 -7.45
CA LYS A 132 -1.98 -42.25 -7.35
C LYS A 132 -2.43 -42.48 -5.90
N ASP A 133 -3.54 -43.21 -5.78
CA ASP A 133 -4.25 -43.72 -4.59
C ASP A 133 -3.45 -44.06 -3.33
#